data_AF-A0A661QBM6-F1
#
_entry.id   AF-A0A661QBM6-F1
#
_cell.length_a   1.000
_cell.length_b   1.000
_cell.length_c   1.000
_cell.angle_alpha   90.00
_cell.angle_beta   90.00
_cell.angle_gamma   90.00
#
_symmetry.space_group_name_H-M   'P 1'
#
loop_
_entity.id
_entity.type
_entity.pdbx_description
1 polymer ?
#
loop_
_entity_poly.entity_id
_entity_poly.type
_entity_poly.pdbx_seq_one_letter_code
_entity_poly.pdbx_strand_id
1 'polypeptide(L)'
;ERKTEVDGKRRVNIDPGYIGLERLVLATGKNYVHRIYLGRGIFADLTLVYKKGSFRPLEWTYRDYADPGVIDMFNQVRRRYTEQLKALKRVKEGDRES
;
A
#
# COMPACT_ATOMS: atom_id res chain seq x y z
N GLU A 1 -20.32 2.72 1.67
CA GLU A 1 -20.29 2.99 3.11
C GLU A 1 -19.76 4.40 3.34
N ARG A 2 -20.53 5.27 4.01
CA ARG A 2 -20.17 6.68 4.32
C ARG A 2 -20.28 6.83 5.83
N LYS A 3 -19.15 6.72 6.54
CA LYS A 3 -19.11 6.90 8.01
C LYS A 3 -17.84 7.63 8.41
N THR A 4 -17.65 8.89 7.99
CA THR A 4 -16.69 9.85 8.62
C THR A 4 -16.92 11.31 8.15
N GLU A 5 -18.16 11.76 7.96
CA GLU A 5 -18.45 13.15 7.57
C GLU A 5 -19.27 13.87 8.66
N VAL A 6 -18.72 14.97 9.17
CA VAL A 6 -19.45 16.04 9.84
C VAL A 6 -19.08 17.32 9.09
N ASP A 7 -20.09 18.02 8.55
CA ASP A 7 -19.94 19.33 7.90
C ASP A 7 -19.13 19.39 6.58
N GLY A 8 -19.11 18.29 5.82
CA GLY A 8 -18.53 18.26 4.47
C GLY A 8 -16.99 18.36 4.43
N LYS A 9 -16.32 18.35 5.58
CA LYS A 9 -14.85 18.36 5.69
C LYS A 9 -14.35 17.03 6.24
N ARG A 10 -13.42 16.41 5.51
CA ARG A 10 -12.78 15.14 5.90
C ARG A 10 -11.99 15.39 7.19
N ARG A 11 -12.37 14.74 8.31
CA ARG A 11 -11.68 14.92 9.61
C ARG A 11 -10.33 14.20 9.70
N VAL A 12 -10.12 13.17 8.88
CA VAL A 12 -8.92 12.31 8.89
C VAL A 12 -8.53 12.01 7.44
N ASN A 13 -7.23 11.97 7.14
CA ASN A 13 -6.80 11.53 5.81
C ASN A 13 -7.04 10.03 5.66
N ILE A 14 -7.70 9.63 4.58
CA ILE A 14 -7.87 8.23 4.19
C ILE A 14 -7.29 8.14 2.79
N ASP A 15 -6.09 7.59 2.70
CA ASP A 15 -5.40 7.39 1.42
C ASP A 15 -5.76 5.98 0.89
N PRO A 16 -6.56 5.85 -0.18
CA PRO A 16 -6.77 4.56 -0.81
C PRO A 16 -5.45 4.05 -1.42
N GLY A 17 -5.18 2.75 -1.35
CA GLY A 17 -3.95 2.17 -1.87
C GLY A 17 -3.87 0.66 -1.66
N TYR A 18 -2.77 0.05 -2.08
CA TYR A 18 -2.48 -1.37 -1.83
C TYR A 18 -1.03 -1.58 -1.44
N ILE A 19 -0.80 -2.66 -0.70
CA ILE A 19 0.52 -3.16 -0.35
C ILE A 19 0.77 -4.49 -1.06
N GLY A 20 1.91 -4.59 -1.73
CA GLY A 20 2.44 -5.81 -2.32
C GLY A 20 3.72 -6.28 -1.62
N LEU A 21 4.33 -7.35 -2.13
CA LEU A 21 5.59 -7.84 -1.58
C LEU A 21 6.77 -6.89 -1.89
N GLU A 22 6.65 -6.09 -2.94
CA GLU A 22 7.71 -5.24 -3.48
C GLU A 22 7.47 -3.75 -3.21
N ARG A 23 6.22 -3.33 -2.94
CA ARG A 23 5.85 -1.91 -2.94
C ARG A 23 4.58 -1.59 -2.16
N LEU A 24 4.51 -0.35 -1.68
CA LEU A 24 3.28 0.33 -1.27
C LEU A 24 2.91 1.35 -2.36
N VAL A 25 1.67 1.31 -2.84
CA VAL A 25 1.15 2.23 -3.85
C VAL A 25 -0.11 2.89 -3.31
N LEU A 26 -0.16 4.23 -3.36
CA LEU A 26 -1.33 5.01 -2.98
C LEU A 26 -2.01 5.55 -4.24
N ALA A 27 -3.33 5.69 -4.19
CA ALA A 27 -4.12 6.40 -5.16
C ALA A 27 -4.28 7.85 -4.70
N THR A 28 -4.04 8.80 -5.61
CA THR A 28 -4.06 10.23 -5.32
C THR A 28 -4.68 11.03 -6.45
N GLY A 29 -5.37 12.11 -6.12
CA GLY A 29 -5.85 13.10 -7.09
C GLY A 29 -4.79 14.14 -7.48
N LYS A 30 -3.61 14.10 -6.86
CA LYS A 30 -2.53 15.06 -7.09
C LYS A 30 -1.67 14.57 -8.26
N ASN A 31 -1.65 15.31 -9.37
CA ASN A 31 -0.76 14.99 -10.50
C ASN A 31 0.70 15.40 -10.20
N TYR A 32 1.67 14.52 -10.52
CA TYR A 32 3.11 14.80 -10.40
C TYR A 32 3.91 13.88 -11.33
N VAL A 33 5.15 14.23 -11.65
CA VAL A 33 5.98 13.56 -12.70
C VAL A 33 6.15 12.05 -12.51
N HIS A 34 6.23 11.55 -11.28
CA HIS A 34 6.42 10.12 -10.98
C HIS A 34 5.10 9.35 -10.88
N ARG A 35 3.95 10.00 -11.05
CA ARG A 35 2.63 9.40 -10.83
C ARG A 35 1.99 8.95 -12.12
N ILE A 36 1.52 7.71 -12.14
CA ILE A 36 0.95 7.08 -13.33
C ILE A 36 -0.55 7.33 -13.33
N TYR A 37 -1.08 7.93 -14.39
CA TYR A 37 -2.52 8.18 -14.52
C TYR A 37 -3.30 6.86 -14.63
N LEU A 38 -4.29 6.67 -13.75
CA LEU A 38 -5.16 5.49 -13.73
C LEU A 38 -6.54 5.77 -14.35
N GLY A 39 -6.90 7.05 -14.54
CA GLY A 39 -8.20 7.47 -15.02
C GLY A 39 -8.97 8.33 -14.02
N ARG A 40 -9.94 9.11 -14.51
CA ARG A 40 -10.88 9.93 -13.70
C ARG A 40 -10.19 10.87 -12.70
N GLY A 41 -9.06 11.46 -13.10
CA GLY A 41 -8.26 12.33 -12.23
C GLY A 41 -7.51 11.60 -11.11
N ILE A 42 -7.46 10.27 -11.11
CA ILE A 42 -6.72 9.47 -10.13
C ILE A 42 -5.39 8.99 -10.72
N PHE A 43 -4.36 9.03 -9.89
CA PHE A 43 -3.00 8.60 -10.22
C PHE A 43 -2.50 7.59 -9.19
N ALA A 44 -1.68 6.65 -9.63
CA ALA A 44 -0.88 5.77 -8.79
C ALA A 44 0.40 6.48 -8.36
N ASP A 45 0.63 6.55 -7.06
CA ASP A 45 1.83 7.05 -6.41
C ASP A 45 2.61 5.87 -5.82
N LEU A 46 3.79 5.58 -6.38
CA LEU A 46 4.70 4.60 -5.79
C LEU A 46 5.31 5.21 -4.52
N THR A 47 4.77 4.84 -3.37
CA THR A 47 5.06 5.51 -2.10
C THR A 47 6.22 4.88 -1.34
N LEU A 48 6.31 3.54 -1.27
CA LEU A 48 7.44 2.84 -0.66
C LEU A 48 7.87 1.66 -1.53
N VAL A 49 9.16 1.34 -1.52
CA VAL A 49 9.71 0.14 -2.18
C VAL A 49 10.37 -0.78 -1.15
N TYR A 50 10.12 -2.08 -1.26
CA TYR A 50 10.76 -3.07 -0.39
C TYR A 50 12.13 -3.44 -0.95
N LYS A 51 13.20 -3.11 -0.22
CA LYS A 51 14.58 -3.37 -0.63
C LYS A 51 15.45 -3.63 0.58
N LYS A 52 16.32 -4.64 0.49
CA LYS A 52 17.26 -5.03 1.57
C LYS A 52 16.55 -5.23 2.92
N GLY A 53 15.45 -5.98 2.91
CA GLY A 53 14.77 -6.42 4.14
C GLY A 53 13.80 -5.41 4.79
N SER A 54 13.53 -4.26 4.16
CA SER A 54 12.55 -3.30 4.67
C SER A 54 11.92 -2.51 3.53
N PHE A 55 10.72 -1.97 3.76
CA PHE A 55 10.26 -0.81 2.99
C PHE A 55 11.21 0.37 3.17
N ARG A 56 11.41 1.11 2.08
CA ARG A 56 12.25 2.29 1.98
C ARG A 56 11.43 3.39 1.30
N PRO A 57 11.47 4.63 1.84
CA PRO A 57 10.91 5.77 1.16
C PRO A 57 11.69 6.10 -0.11
N LEU A 58 11.01 6.76 -1.03
CA LEU A 58 11.52 7.40 -2.23
C LEU A 58 11.59 8.91 -1.99
N GLU A 59 12.22 9.64 -2.91
CA GLU A 59 12.46 11.09 -2.78
C GLU A 59 11.16 11.90 -2.64
N TRP A 60 10.04 11.37 -3.12
CA TRP A 60 8.72 12.00 -3.10
C TRP A 60 7.75 11.40 -2.08
N THR A 61 8.19 10.45 -1.25
CA THR A 61 7.34 9.85 -0.22
C THR A 61 6.91 10.93 0.79
N TYR A 62 5.62 10.94 1.12
CA TYR A 62 5.12 11.83 2.16
C TYR A 62 5.79 11.55 3.52
N ARG A 63 6.04 12.61 4.29
CA ARG A 63 6.84 12.55 5.53
C ARG A 63 6.27 11.56 6.55
N ASP A 64 4.96 11.49 6.67
CA ASP A 64 4.22 10.56 7.53
C ASP A 64 4.42 9.09 7.11
N TYR A 65 4.48 8.80 5.81
CA TYR A 65 4.78 7.45 5.31
C TYR A 65 6.26 7.06 5.42
N ALA A 66 7.15 8.05 5.52
CA ALA A 66 8.58 7.83 5.76
C ALA A 66 8.92 7.63 7.25
N ASP A 67 7.95 7.82 8.15
CA ASP A 67 8.15 7.61 9.58
C ASP A 67 8.58 6.16 9.88
N PRO A 68 9.61 5.94 10.73
CA PRO A 68 10.08 4.60 11.04
C PRO A 68 9.02 3.67 11.64
N GLY A 69 8.12 4.19 12.48
CA GLY A 69 7.03 3.42 13.07
C GLY A 69 6.00 2.99 12.02
N VAL A 70 5.68 3.89 11.08
CA VAL A 70 4.81 3.58 9.94
C VAL A 70 5.46 2.54 9.01
N ILE A 71 6.76 2.66 8.74
CA ILE A 71 7.51 1.68 7.96
C ILE A 71 7.51 0.31 8.63
N ASP A 72 7.74 0.22 9.94
CA ASP A 72 7.69 -1.06 10.66
C ASP A 72 6.29 -1.68 10.61
N MET A 73 5.25 -0.87 10.80
CA MET A 73 3.86 -1.32 10.63
C MET A 73 3.64 -1.94 9.24
N PHE A 74 4.07 -1.28 8.16
CA PHE A 74 3.94 -1.85 6.81
C PHE A 74 4.79 -3.11 6.60
N ASN A 75 5.98 -3.18 7.20
CA ASN A 75 6.79 -4.40 7.20
C ASN A 75 6.05 -5.57 7.90
N GLN A 76 5.35 -5.31 9.01
CA GLN A 76 4.51 -6.30 9.68
C GLN A 76 3.36 -6.78 8.78
N VAL A 77 2.65 -5.86 8.14
CA VAL A 77 1.56 -6.19 7.20
C VAL A 77 2.08 -7.06 6.05
N ARG A 78 3.22 -6.70 5.45
CA ARG A 78 3.86 -7.49 4.40
C ARG A 78 4.26 -8.89 4.86
N ARG A 79 4.79 -9.04 6.07
CA ARG A 79 5.14 -10.37 6.64
C ARG A 79 3.90 -11.26 6.71
N ARG A 80 2.81 -10.76 7.29
CA ARG A 80 1.52 -11.48 7.35
C ARG A 80 1.00 -11.83 5.95
N TYR A 81 1.04 -10.89 5.02
CA TYR A 81 0.62 -11.15 3.64
C TYR A 81 1.47 -12.23 2.95
N THR A 82 2.78 -12.25 3.22
CA THR A 82 3.67 -13.29 2.70
C THR A 82 3.30 -14.68 3.22
N GLU A 83 2.95 -14.79 4.51
CA GLU A 83 2.49 -16.04 5.12
C GLU A 83 1.17 -16.52 4.50
N GLN A 84 0.22 -15.61 4.29
CA GLN A 84 -1.04 -15.91 3.61
C GLN A 84 -0.82 -16.44 2.20
N LEU A 85 0.09 -15.84 1.42
CA LEU A 85 0.43 -16.33 0.09
C LEU A 85 1.05 -17.73 0.11
N LYS A 86 1.90 -18.04 1.11
CA LYS A 86 2.46 -19.38 1.28
C LYS A 86 1.38 -20.41 1.62
N ALA A 87 0.44 -20.06 2.51
CA ALA A 87 -0.68 -20.93 2.85
C ALA A 87 -1.57 -21.23 1.63
N LEU A 88 -1.90 -20.19 0.84
CA LEU A 88 -2.70 -20.35 -0.38
C LEU A 88 -2.03 -21.23 -1.44
N LYS A 89 -0.69 -21.19 -1.55
CA LYS A 89 0.03 -22.10 -2.46
C LYS A 89 -0.10 -23.55 -2.02
N ARG A 90 0.08 -23.84 -0.73
CA ARG A 90 -0.03 -25.20 -0.18
C ARG A 90 -1.42 -25.80 -0.40
N VAL A 91 -2.48 -25.02 -0.21
CA VAL A 91 -3.86 -25.47 -0.49
C VAL A 91 -4.04 -25.84 -1.96
N LYS A 92 -3.58 -24.97 -2.87
CA LYS A 92 -3.68 -25.20 -4.32
C LYS A 92 -2.85 -26.39 -4.82
N GLU A 93 -1.75 -26.70 -4.15
CA GLU A 93 -0.91 -27.86 -4.46
C GLU A 93 -1.58 -29.16 -3.99
N GLY A 94 -2.15 -29.17 -2.78
CA GLY A 94 -2.93 -30.31 -2.27
C GLY A 94 -4.18 -30.63 -3.11
N ASP A 95 -4.89 -29.61 -3.60
CA ASP A 95 -6.09 -29.79 -4.46
C ASP A 95 -5.75 -30.34 -5.87
N ARG A 96 -4.49 -30.25 -6.33
CA ARG A 96 -4.07 -30.79 -7.65
C ARG A 96 -3.58 -32.22 -7.59
N GLU A 97 -3.18 -32.69 -6.42
CA GLU A 97 -2.73 -34.06 -6.17
C GLU A 97 -3.87 -34.99 -5.73
N SER A 98 -5.09 -34.43 -5.56
CA SER A 98 -6.34 -35.13 -5.23
C SER A 98 -7.20 -35.38 -6.46
#